data_AF-C2KK16-F1
#
_entry.id   AF-C2KK16-F1
#
_cell.length_a   1.000
_cell.length_b   1.000
_cell.length_c   1.000
_cell.angle_alpha   90.00
_cell.angle_beta   90.00
_cell.angle_gamma   90.00
#
_symmetry.space_group_name_H-M   'P 1'
#
loop_
_entity.id
_entity.type
_entity.pdbx_description
1 polymer ?
#
loop_
_entity_poly.entity_id
_entity_poly.type
_entity_poly.pdbx_seq_one_letter_code
_entity_poly.pdbx_strand_id
1 'polypeptide(L)' 'MTAFEDFVKFSEQPMFFGDRRKQISDFWAAYYKELNEPVPVNVLGTNPNDMSHDPQLHYVGKIDL' A
#
# COMPACT_ATOMS: atom_id res chain seq x y z
N MET A 1 14.55 -23.18 9.22
CA MET A 1 13.22 -22.83 8.71
C MET A 1 13.17 -21.33 8.61
N THR A 2 13.12 -20.80 7.39
CA THR A 2 12.86 -19.38 7.20
C THR A 2 11.34 -19.24 7.17
N ALA A 3 10.76 -18.44 8.06
CA ALA A 3 9.33 -18.17 7.98
C ALA A 3 9.01 -17.59 6.57
N PHE A 4 7.87 -17.96 6.02
CA PHE A 4 7.32 -17.44 4.76
C PHE A 4 8.03 -17.87 3.45
N GLU A 5 8.69 -19.03 3.41
CA GLU A 5 9.30 -19.56 2.17
C GLU A 5 8.29 -19.74 1.02
N ASP A 6 7.04 -20.12 1.33
CA ASP A 6 6.01 -20.39 0.33
C ASP A 6 5.10 -19.18 0.00
N PHE A 7 5.44 -17.98 0.45
CA PHE A 7 4.61 -16.79 0.25
C PHE A 7 5.12 -15.93 -0.91
N VAL A 8 4.18 -15.32 -1.64
CA VAL A 8 4.48 -14.29 -2.64
C VAL A 8 5.13 -13.10 -1.93
N LYS A 9 6.33 -12.72 -2.38
CA LYS A 9 7.04 -11.53 -1.91
C LYS A 9 6.85 -10.41 -2.90
N PHE A 10 6.21 -9.34 -2.45
CA PHE A 10 6.08 -8.11 -3.23
C PHE A 10 7.27 -7.19 -2.97
N SER A 11 7.70 -6.47 -4.01
CA SER A 11 8.77 -5.48 -3.86
C SER A 11 8.30 -4.30 -3.02
N GLU A 12 9.18 -3.84 -2.13
CA GLU A 12 8.99 -2.59 -1.41
C GLU A 12 9.38 -1.39 -2.28
N GLN A 13 8.70 -0.28 -2.03
CA GLN A 13 8.99 1.01 -2.66
C GLN A 13 8.63 2.15 -1.70
N PRO A 14 9.15 3.38 -1.93
CA PRO A 14 8.76 4.55 -1.16
C PRO A 14 7.26 4.82 -1.29
N MET A 15 6.56 4.88 -0.16
CA MET A 15 5.10 5.07 -0.14
C MET A 15 4.70 6.52 -0.46
N PHE A 16 3.64 6.67 -1.24
CA PHE A 16 3.04 7.96 -1.64
C PHE A 16 1.59 8.07 -1.17
N PHE A 17 1.26 9.19 -0.52
CA PHE A 17 -0.06 9.45 0.09
C PHE A 17 -0.75 10.70 -0.49
N GLY A 18 -0.24 11.20 -1.62
CA GLY A 18 -0.71 12.42 -2.26
C GLY A 18 -1.71 12.19 -3.39
N ASP A 19 -2.02 13.26 -4.12
CA ASP A 19 -3.04 13.29 -5.19
C ASP A 19 -2.60 14.08 -6.44
N ARG A 20 -1.31 13.98 -6.80
CA ARG A 20 -0.61 14.79 -7.84
C ARG A 20 -0.56 16.30 -7.57
N ARG A 21 -1.32 16.82 -6.60
CA ARG A 21 -1.33 18.25 -6.21
C ARG A 21 -0.64 18.47 -4.87
N LYS A 22 -0.86 17.55 -3.92
CA LYS A 22 -0.24 17.57 -2.59
C LYS A 22 0.61 16.32 -2.39
N GLN A 23 1.64 16.44 -1.55
CA GLN A 23 2.44 15.28 -1.12
C GLN A 23 1.64 14.32 -0.22
N ILE A 24 0.70 14.88 0.55
CA ILE A 24 -0.26 14.15 1.39
C ILE A 24 -1.64 14.73 1.09
N SER A 25 -2.58 13.87 0.68
CA SER A 25 -3.97 14.26 0.46
C SER A 25 -4.67 14.56 1.79
N ASP A 26 -5.76 15.32 1.73
CA ASP A 26 -6.50 15.73 2.94
C ASP A 26 -7.08 14.50 3.69
N PHE A 27 -7.47 13.46 2.95
CA PHE A 27 -7.92 12.19 3.52
C PHE A 27 -6.83 11.53 4.39
N TRP A 28 -5.64 11.31 3.82
CA TRP A 28 -4.56 10.64 4.54
C TRP A 28 -4.05 11.47 5.71
N ALA A 29 -3.98 12.79 5.57
CA ALA A 29 -3.62 13.68 6.67
C ALA A 29 -4.62 13.57 7.84
N ALA A 30 -5.92 13.52 7.57
CA ALA A 30 -6.95 13.36 8.60
C ALA A 30 -6.87 11.97 9.26
N TYR A 31 -6.76 10.91 8.46
CA TYR A 31 -6.70 9.52 8.95
C TYR A 31 -5.54 9.30 9.91
N TYR A 32 -4.32 9.67 9.53
CA TYR A 32 -3.15 9.49 10.40
C TYR A 32 -3.17 10.39 11.64
N LYS A 33 -3.80 11.57 11.55
CA LYS A 33 -4.03 12.43 12.72
C LYS A 33 -4.96 11.75 13.75
N GLU A 34 -6.01 11.07 13.31
CA GLU A 34 -6.91 10.32 14.20
C GLU A 34 -6.21 9.14 14.88
N LEU A 35 -5.26 8.51 14.19
CA LEU A 35 -4.40 7.46 14.74
C LEU A 35 -3.33 7.99 15.71
N ASN A 36 -3.12 9.32 15.76
CA ASN A 36 -2.00 9.94 16.47
C ASN A 36 -0.63 9.41 15.99
N GLU A 37 -0.50 9.20 14.68
CA GLU A 37 0.70 8.68 14.02
C GLU A 37 1.13 9.61 12.87
N PRO A 38 2.43 9.66 12.51
CA PRO A 38 2.87 10.41 11.32
C PRO A 38 2.50 9.66 10.04
N VAL A 39 2.21 10.41 8.97
CA VAL A 39 2.03 9.82 7.63
C VAL A 39 3.40 9.30 7.14
N PRO A 40 3.53 8.02 6.77
CA PRO A 40 4.81 7.40 6.45
C PRO A 40 5.25 7.67 5.01
N VAL A 41 5.32 8.95 4.63
CA VAL A 41 5.79 9.38 3.30
C VAL A 41 7.25 8.95 3.09
N ASN A 42 7.55 8.37 1.92
CA ASN A 42 8.86 7.85 1.54
C ASN A 42 9.42 6.71 2.41
N VAL A 43 8.66 6.21 3.38
CA VAL A 43 9.00 4.98 4.08
C VAL A 43 8.80 3.82 3.12
N LEU A 44 9.71 2.83 3.16
CA LEU A 44 9.58 1.62 2.35
C LEU A 44 8.36 0.82 2.79
N GLY A 45 7.55 0.42 1.83
CA GLY A 45 6.41 -0.44 2.04
C GLY A 45 5.90 -1.02 0.73
N THR A 46 4.85 -1.82 0.82
CA THR A 46 4.17 -2.39 -0.34
C THR A 46 2.88 -1.61 -0.57
N ASN A 47 2.74 -1.02 -1.77
CA ASN A 47 1.55 -0.27 -2.14
C ASN A 47 0.47 -1.25 -2.66
N PRO A 48 -0.72 -1.34 -2.03
CA PRO A 48 -1.77 -2.28 -2.45
C PRO A 48 -2.18 -2.11 -3.92
N ASN A 49 -2.17 -0.88 -4.43
CA ASN A 49 -2.48 -0.64 -5.84
C ASN A 49 -1.42 -1.26 -6.76
N ASP A 50 -0.15 -1.26 -6.37
CA ASP A 50 0.90 -1.85 -7.21
C ASP A 50 0.92 -3.37 -7.04
N MET A 51 0.70 -3.85 -5.82
CA MET A 51 0.51 -5.29 -5.54
C MET A 51 -0.61 -5.89 -6.39
N SER A 52 -1.75 -5.20 -6.56
CA SER A 52 -2.87 -5.74 -7.35
C SER A 52 -2.55 -5.92 -8.84
N HIS A 53 -1.48 -5.29 -9.33
CA HIS A 53 -0.99 -5.45 -10.70
C HIS A 53 0.22 -6.39 -10.80
N ASP A 54 0.64 -7.03 -9.71
CA ASP A 54 1.80 -7.94 -9.73
C ASP A 54 1.51 -9.14 -10.65
N PRO A 55 2.44 -9.51 -11.56
CA PRO A 55 2.25 -10.63 -12.50
C PRO A 55 2.01 -11.99 -11.84
N GLN A 56 2.35 -12.16 -10.56
CA GLN A 56 2.12 -13.39 -9.80
C GLN A 56 0.67 -13.54 -9.33
N LEU A 57 -0.14 -12.48 -9.41
CA LEU A 57 -1.54 -12.52 -9.01
C LEU A 57 -2.46 -12.94 -10.15
N HIS A 58 -3.46 -13.75 -9.81
CA HIS A 58 -4.53 -14.15 -10.72
C HIS A 58 -5.86 -13.56 -10.26
N TYR A 59 -6.50 -12.80 -11.14
CA TYR A 59 -7.83 -12.27 -10.89
C TYR A 59 -8.87 -13.40 -10.90
N VAL A 60 -9.60 -13.57 -9.80
CA VAL A 60 -10.60 -14.65 -9.63
C VAL A 60 -12.05 -14.20 -9.82
N GLY A 61 -12.32 -12.89 -9.84
CA GLY A 61 -13.68 -12.34 -9.97
C GLY A 61 -13.94 -11.13 -9.09
N LYS A 62 -15.16 -10.58 -9.18
CA LYS A 62 -15.65 -9.50 -8.33
C LYS A 62 -16.69 -10.06 -7.35
N ILE A 63 -16.64 -9.59 -6.11
CA ILE A 63 -17.73 -9.83 -5.16
C ILE A 63 -18.81 -8.78 -5.46
N ASP A 64 -19.99 -9.24 -5.87
CA ASP A 64 -21.17 -8.39 -5.93
C ASP A 64 -21.64 -8.16 -4.49
N LEU A 65 -21.50 -6.91 -4.03
CA LEU A 65 -21.92 -6.43 -2.72
C LEU A 65 -23.28 -5.75 -2.82
#